data_AF-A0A1I4E7E2-F1
#
_entry.id   AF-A0A1I4E7E2-F1
#
_cell.length_a   1.000
_cell.length_b   1.000
_cell.length_c   1.000
_cell.angle_alpha   90.00
_cell.angle_beta   90.00
_cell.angle_gamma   90.00
#
_symmetry.space_group_name_H-M   'P 1'
#
loop_
_entity.id
_entity.type
_entity.pdbx_description
1 polymer ?
#
loop_
_entity_poly.entity_id
_entity_poly.type
_entity_poly.pdbx_seq_one_letter_code
_entity_poly.pdbx_strand_id
1 'polypeptide(L)'
;MGFVRFLCCVVISFACLANMARAQGKTLTLSAPQEIAESGLLKFILPRFALKHGVRVTVVDSGAEAVLSAEGAPVFAKDGVAYGLILTRDSSHGETFANWLASDIGLRTVLGFKVDGEAVFSEPVVAKDEVVAAALSGDALRGQDASLRACGRCHVVGDINRMAGIGSTPSFAVLRTMENWQEKFEIFYVLKPHGAFTIIPEVIEEFDETLPSPIAPVTVTLDEIEDIVAYVAGIDPADLGAPIAHQ
;
A
#
# COMPACT_ATOMS: atom_id res chain seq x y z
N MET A 1 -19.02 13.17 66.66
CA MET A 1 -18.30 12.05 66.00
C MET A 1 -19.13 11.27 64.96
N GLY A 2 -20.46 11.42 64.88
CA GLY A 2 -21.28 10.69 63.90
C GLY A 2 -21.32 11.30 62.48
N PHE A 3 -21.19 12.62 62.34
CA PHE A 3 -21.37 13.30 61.05
C PHE A 3 -20.21 13.10 60.06
N VAL A 4 -18.97 13.06 60.56
CA VAL A 4 -17.77 12.83 59.73
C VAL A 4 -17.70 11.39 59.22
N ARG A 5 -18.19 10.41 60.00
CA ARG A 5 -18.28 9.00 59.57
C ARG A 5 -19.34 8.79 58.49
N PHE A 6 -20.47 9.51 58.56
CA PHE A 6 -21.52 9.41 57.55
C PHE A 6 -21.10 10.03 56.22
N LEU A 7 -20.39 11.17 56.25
CA LEU A 7 -19.88 11.83 55.06
C LEU A 7 -18.80 10.99 54.32
N CYS A 8 -17.91 10.31 55.06
CA CYS A 8 -16.93 9.41 54.46
C CYS A 8 -17.57 8.18 53.79
N CYS A 9 -18.64 7.61 54.35
CA CYS A 9 -19.32 6.45 53.74
C CYS A 9 -20.07 6.80 52.45
N VAL A 10 -20.62 8.00 52.33
CA VAL A 10 -21.31 8.47 51.11
C VAL A 10 -20.32 8.79 50.00
N VAL A 11 -19.18 9.40 50.30
CA VAL A 11 -18.13 9.71 49.31
C VAL A 11 -17.45 8.45 48.78
N ILE A 12 -17.22 7.44 49.63
CA ILE A 12 -16.66 6.14 49.19
C ILE A 12 -17.66 5.36 48.32
N SER A 13 -18.97 5.44 48.62
CA SER A 13 -20.00 4.80 47.78
C SER A 13 -20.15 5.47 46.41
N PHE A 14 -19.95 6.80 46.31
CA PHE A 14 -19.97 7.52 45.03
C PHE A 14 -18.71 7.27 44.18
N ALA A 15 -17.55 7.05 44.81
CA ALA A 15 -16.31 6.72 44.10
C ALA A 15 -16.34 5.32 43.46
N CYS A 16 -17.07 4.36 44.05
CA CYS A 16 -17.23 3.02 43.47
C CYS A 16 -18.19 2.99 42.27
N LEU A 17 -19.21 3.85 42.23
CA LEU A 17 -20.16 3.94 41.11
C LEU A 17 -19.54 4.61 39.87
N ALA A 18 -18.59 5.54 40.06
CA ALA A 18 -17.91 6.22 38.96
C ALA A 18 -16.95 5.30 38.17
N ASN A 19 -16.46 4.22 38.79
CA ASN A 19 -15.57 3.26 38.12
C ASN A 19 -16.30 2.18 37.33
N MET A 20 -17.60 1.96 37.54
CA MET A 20 -18.36 1.00 36.74
C MET A 20 -18.66 1.53 35.32
N ALA A 21 -18.59 2.85 35.11
CA ALA A 21 -18.89 3.49 33.82
C ALA A 21 -17.69 3.57 32.85
N ARG A 22 -16.51 3.05 33.22
CA ARG A 22 -15.28 3.10 32.39
C ARG A 22 -14.67 1.73 32.07
N ALA A 23 -15.50 0.69 32.01
CA ALA A 23 -15.15 -0.59 31.42
C ALA A 23 -15.95 -0.84 30.15
N GLN A 24 -15.99 0.13 29.23
CA GLN A 24 -16.45 -0.14 27.87
C GLN A 24 -15.33 -0.94 27.19
N GLY A 25 -15.38 -2.27 27.37
CA GLY A 25 -14.35 -3.17 26.86
C GLY A 25 -14.20 -3.00 25.35
N LYS A 26 -12.95 -3.12 24.86
CA LYS A 26 -12.65 -3.12 23.43
C LYS A 26 -13.41 -4.28 22.78
N THR A 27 -14.53 -3.97 22.14
CA THR A 27 -15.46 -4.96 21.58
C THR A 27 -15.72 -4.64 20.11
N LEU A 28 -16.00 -5.68 19.33
CA LEU A 28 -16.34 -5.61 17.92
C LEU A 28 -17.42 -6.66 17.64
N THR A 29 -18.46 -6.33 16.87
CA THR A 29 -19.37 -7.35 16.35
C THR A 29 -19.00 -7.73 14.92
N LEU A 30 -19.02 -9.02 14.63
CA LEU A 30 -18.68 -9.60 13.33
C LEU A 30 -19.86 -10.43 12.82
N SER A 31 -20.26 -10.27 11.57
CA SER A 31 -21.11 -11.25 10.89
C SER A 31 -20.31 -11.91 9.77
N ALA A 32 -20.68 -13.14 9.42
CA ALA A 32 -20.03 -13.89 8.36
C ALA A 32 -21.07 -14.77 7.64
N PRO A 33 -20.81 -15.18 6.38
CA PRO A 33 -21.68 -16.10 5.67
C PRO A 33 -21.72 -17.44 6.41
N GLN A 34 -22.84 -18.16 6.31
CA GLN A 34 -23.07 -19.39 7.07
C GLN A 34 -21.93 -20.42 6.86
N GLU A 35 -21.46 -20.57 5.63
CA GLU A 35 -20.34 -21.45 5.27
C GLU A 35 -19.05 -21.15 6.06
N ILE A 36 -18.79 -19.88 6.37
CA ILE A 36 -17.62 -19.45 7.15
C ILE A 36 -17.91 -19.61 8.65
N ALA A 37 -19.10 -19.22 9.11
CA ALA A 37 -19.49 -19.33 10.51
C ALA A 37 -19.49 -20.80 11.00
N GLU A 38 -19.95 -21.73 10.16
CA GLU A 38 -20.05 -23.16 10.46
C GLU A 38 -18.73 -23.90 10.25
N SER A 39 -17.80 -23.38 9.44
CA SER A 39 -16.49 -23.99 9.19
C SER A 39 -15.63 -24.21 10.44
N GLY A 40 -15.91 -23.48 11.53
CA GLY A 40 -15.07 -23.45 12.73
C GLY A 40 -13.91 -22.45 12.65
N LEU A 41 -13.67 -21.80 11.49
CA LEU A 41 -12.59 -20.82 11.32
C LEU A 41 -12.66 -19.71 12.37
N LEU A 42 -13.83 -19.11 12.58
CA LEU A 42 -13.99 -18.00 13.53
C LEU A 42 -13.63 -18.41 14.96
N LYS A 43 -13.98 -19.64 15.37
CA LYS A 43 -13.60 -20.20 16.68
C LYS A 43 -12.08 -20.37 16.79
N PHE A 44 -11.39 -20.58 15.66
CA PHE A 44 -9.95 -20.72 15.61
C PHE A 44 -9.21 -19.37 15.61
N ILE A 45 -9.65 -18.40 14.80
CA ILE A 45 -8.90 -17.15 14.61
C ILE A 45 -9.20 -16.10 15.69
N LEU A 46 -10.43 -16.00 16.17
CA LEU A 46 -10.84 -14.92 17.08
C LEU A 46 -10.13 -14.95 18.44
N PRO A 47 -9.88 -16.11 19.08
CA PRO A 47 -9.11 -16.15 20.32
C PRO A 47 -7.66 -15.64 20.15
N ARG A 48 -7.04 -15.93 19.01
CA ARG A 48 -5.65 -15.51 18.71
C ARG A 48 -5.58 -14.00 18.46
N PHE A 49 -6.52 -13.47 17.71
CA PHE A 49 -6.67 -12.04 17.53
C PHE A 49 -6.91 -11.33 18.88
N ALA A 50 -7.87 -11.82 19.66
CA ALA A 50 -8.21 -11.24 20.96
C ALA A 50 -7.03 -11.25 21.93
N LEU A 51 -6.22 -12.33 21.93
CA LEU A 51 -5.03 -12.43 22.77
C LEU A 51 -3.97 -11.37 22.42
N LYS A 52 -3.73 -11.13 21.13
CA LYS A 52 -2.71 -10.17 20.67
C LYS A 52 -3.17 -8.71 20.77
N HIS A 53 -4.44 -8.44 20.46
CA HIS A 53 -4.94 -7.08 20.29
C HIS A 53 -5.82 -6.60 21.46
N GLY A 54 -6.24 -7.50 22.35
CA GLY A 54 -7.12 -7.18 23.47
C GLY A 54 -8.52 -6.76 23.07
N VAL A 55 -8.94 -7.05 21.83
CA VAL A 55 -10.26 -6.74 21.28
C VAL A 55 -11.11 -8.02 21.28
N ARG A 56 -12.25 -8.00 21.96
CA ARG A 56 -13.19 -9.12 21.97
C ARG A 56 -14.14 -9.01 20.78
N VAL A 57 -14.10 -10.00 19.90
CA VAL A 57 -15.00 -10.09 18.75
C VAL A 57 -16.18 -11.01 19.09
N THR A 58 -17.40 -10.51 18.91
CA THR A 58 -18.65 -11.26 19.10
C THR A 58 -19.29 -11.52 17.74
N VAL A 59 -19.54 -12.78 17.41
CA VAL A 59 -20.22 -13.14 16.16
C VAL A 59 -21.73 -12.94 16.31
N VAL A 60 -22.36 -12.25 15.35
CA VAL A 60 -23.81 -11.96 15.31
C VAL A 60 -24.36 -12.27 13.91
N ASP A 61 -25.66 -12.57 13.82
CA ASP A 61 -26.29 -12.96 12.55
C ASP A 61 -26.43 -11.78 11.58
N SER A 62 -26.71 -10.57 12.08
CA SER A 62 -26.88 -9.36 11.27
C SER A 62 -26.57 -8.09 12.07
N GLY A 63 -26.42 -6.96 11.37
CA GLY A 63 -26.16 -5.66 12.00
C GLY A 63 -24.79 -5.54 12.66
N ALA A 64 -23.79 -6.28 12.15
CA ALA A 64 -22.44 -6.27 12.67
C ALA A 64 -21.64 -5.03 12.22
N GLU A 65 -20.61 -4.67 13.00
CA GLU A 65 -19.64 -3.63 12.65
C GLU A 65 -18.71 -4.04 11.52
N ALA A 66 -18.35 -5.31 11.51
CA ALA A 66 -17.52 -5.93 10.50
C ALA A 66 -18.29 -7.08 9.88
N VAL A 67 -18.27 -7.18 8.55
CA VAL A 67 -18.99 -8.20 7.79
C VAL A 67 -17.98 -8.92 6.92
N LEU A 68 -17.78 -10.21 7.17
CA LEU A 68 -17.15 -11.08 6.17
C LEU A 68 -18.15 -11.33 5.05
N SER A 69 -17.71 -11.17 3.81
CA SER A 69 -18.56 -11.38 2.64
C SER A 69 -17.71 -11.73 1.42
N ALA A 70 -18.33 -12.18 0.33
CA ALA A 70 -17.64 -12.33 -0.95
C ALA A 70 -17.37 -10.97 -1.64
N GLU A 71 -17.77 -9.87 -1.00
CA GLU A 71 -17.50 -8.50 -1.42
C GLU A 71 -16.36 -7.89 -0.57
N GLY A 72 -15.75 -6.82 -1.07
CA GLY A 72 -14.64 -6.13 -0.43
C GLY A 72 -13.26 -6.71 -0.79
N ALA A 73 -12.20 -6.09 -0.25
CA ALA A 73 -10.83 -6.53 -0.51
C ALA A 73 -10.61 -7.94 0.07
N PRO A 74 -10.19 -8.91 -0.75
CA PRO A 74 -10.16 -10.31 -0.32
C PRO A 74 -9.00 -10.59 0.63
N VAL A 75 -9.27 -11.32 1.71
CA VAL A 75 -8.30 -11.65 2.78
C VAL A 75 -8.03 -13.15 2.91
N PHE A 76 -8.92 -14.00 2.40
CA PHE A 76 -8.70 -15.44 2.21
C PHE A 76 -9.71 -15.99 1.19
N ALA A 77 -9.54 -17.24 0.78
CA ALA A 77 -10.53 -17.93 -0.03
C ALA A 77 -10.92 -19.30 0.55
N LYS A 78 -12.10 -19.78 0.18
CA LYS A 78 -12.61 -21.13 0.45
C LYS A 78 -13.32 -21.63 -0.79
N ASP A 79 -12.99 -22.84 -1.25
CA ASP A 79 -13.59 -23.45 -2.45
C ASP A 79 -13.57 -22.54 -3.70
N GLY A 80 -12.51 -21.74 -3.85
CA GLY A 80 -12.35 -20.79 -4.96
C GLY A 80 -13.12 -19.47 -4.80
N VAL A 81 -13.95 -19.33 -3.75
CA VAL A 81 -14.63 -18.07 -3.42
C VAL A 81 -13.74 -17.24 -2.49
N ALA A 82 -13.41 -16.03 -2.92
CA ALA A 82 -12.66 -15.08 -2.11
C ALA A 82 -13.61 -14.35 -1.14
N TYR A 83 -13.18 -14.19 0.11
CA TYR A 83 -13.91 -13.45 1.13
C TYR A 83 -13.09 -12.25 1.59
N GLY A 84 -13.73 -11.09 1.67
CA GLY A 84 -13.20 -9.86 2.22
C GLY A 84 -13.91 -9.47 3.52
N LEU A 85 -13.35 -8.49 4.22
CA LEU A 85 -13.96 -7.87 5.39
C LEU A 85 -14.40 -6.44 5.07
N ILE A 86 -15.67 -6.14 5.28
CA ILE A 86 -16.25 -4.80 5.10
C ILE A 86 -16.60 -4.24 6.47
N LEU A 87 -16.18 -3.00 6.75
CA LEU A 87 -16.62 -2.26 7.93
C LEU A 87 -17.89 -1.48 7.59
N THR A 88 -18.94 -1.63 8.38
CA THR A 88 -20.25 -0.98 8.17
C THR A 88 -20.35 0.40 8.83
N ARG A 89 -19.38 0.73 9.68
CA ARG A 89 -19.21 2.01 10.37
C ARG A 89 -17.75 2.19 10.77
N ASP A 90 -17.37 3.44 11.05
CA ASP A 90 -16.06 3.77 11.59
C ASP A 90 -15.85 3.08 12.94
N SER A 91 -14.81 2.26 13.02
CA SER A 91 -14.49 1.47 14.21
C SER A 91 -12.99 1.19 14.23
N SER A 92 -12.26 1.87 15.11
CA SER A 92 -10.81 1.63 15.27
C SER A 92 -10.48 0.17 15.59
N HIS A 93 -11.40 -0.53 16.26
CA HIS A 93 -11.29 -1.96 16.55
C HIS A 93 -11.60 -2.82 15.32
N GLY A 94 -12.57 -2.40 14.50
CA GLY A 94 -12.84 -2.98 13.19
C GLY A 94 -11.64 -2.86 12.26
N GLU A 95 -11.04 -1.68 12.17
CA GLU A 95 -9.80 -1.44 11.40
C GLU A 95 -8.65 -2.31 11.89
N THR A 96 -8.48 -2.42 13.22
CA THR A 96 -7.46 -3.30 13.81
C THR A 96 -7.67 -4.76 13.39
N PHE A 97 -8.93 -5.22 13.36
CA PHE A 97 -9.26 -6.58 12.93
C PHE A 97 -9.05 -6.78 11.42
N ALA A 98 -9.47 -5.80 10.60
CA ALA A 98 -9.27 -5.80 9.15
C ALA A 98 -7.78 -5.88 8.79
N ASN A 99 -6.97 -4.98 9.36
CA ASN A 99 -5.53 -4.91 9.14
C ASN A 99 -4.82 -6.18 9.59
N TRP A 100 -5.23 -6.74 10.73
CA TRP A 100 -4.69 -8.02 11.19
C TRP A 100 -5.02 -9.15 10.22
N LEU A 101 -6.28 -9.26 9.79
CA LEU A 101 -6.75 -10.34 8.93
C LEU A 101 -6.09 -10.29 7.53
N ALA A 102 -5.85 -9.09 7.00
CA ALA A 102 -5.16 -8.87 5.72
C ALA A 102 -3.62 -9.00 5.80
N SER A 103 -3.04 -9.07 7.01
CA SER A 103 -1.58 -9.22 7.17
C SER A 103 -1.10 -10.64 6.94
N ASP A 104 0.20 -10.81 6.67
CA ASP A 104 0.86 -12.13 6.58
C ASP A 104 0.56 -13.03 7.80
N ILE A 105 0.50 -12.44 8.99
CA ILE A 105 0.22 -13.18 10.24
C ILE A 105 -1.24 -13.64 10.27
N GLY A 106 -2.17 -12.77 9.87
CA GLY A 106 -3.59 -13.10 9.79
C GLY A 106 -3.83 -14.20 8.76
N LEU A 107 -3.32 -14.00 7.54
CA LEU A 107 -3.41 -14.96 6.44
C LEU A 107 -2.83 -16.32 6.84
N ARG A 108 -1.58 -16.38 7.34
CA ARG A 108 -0.98 -17.63 7.82
C ARG A 108 -1.79 -18.31 8.92
N THR A 109 -2.46 -17.53 9.77
CA THR A 109 -3.35 -18.08 10.80
C THR A 109 -4.57 -18.75 10.16
N VAL A 110 -5.19 -18.11 9.18
CA VAL A 110 -6.32 -18.68 8.42
C VAL A 110 -5.89 -19.96 7.69
N LEU A 111 -4.78 -19.91 6.95
CA LEU A 111 -4.25 -21.06 6.20
C LEU A 111 -3.80 -22.22 7.11
N GLY A 112 -3.47 -21.92 8.36
CA GLY A 112 -3.12 -22.93 9.37
C GLY A 112 -4.33 -23.69 9.92
N PHE A 113 -5.56 -23.24 9.64
CA PHE A 113 -6.76 -23.95 10.06
C PHE A 113 -6.99 -25.20 9.21
N LYS A 114 -7.18 -26.34 9.90
CA LYS A 114 -7.38 -27.64 9.28
C LYS A 114 -8.57 -28.36 9.87
N VAL A 115 -9.30 -29.06 9.02
CA VAL A 115 -10.37 -30.01 9.42
C VAL A 115 -9.89 -31.39 8.99
N ASP A 116 -9.88 -32.34 9.92
CA ASP A 116 -9.37 -33.70 9.70
C ASP A 116 -7.95 -33.77 9.08
N GLY A 117 -7.13 -32.76 9.35
CA GLY A 117 -5.75 -32.66 8.85
C GLY A 117 -5.61 -31.99 7.48
N GLU A 118 -6.71 -31.70 6.79
CA GLU A 118 -6.77 -31.08 5.47
C GLU A 118 -6.94 -29.56 5.56
N ALA A 119 -6.34 -28.84 4.60
CA ALA A 119 -6.47 -27.39 4.49
C ALA A 119 -7.85 -27.03 3.92
N VAL A 120 -8.58 -26.15 4.60
CA VAL A 120 -9.94 -25.72 4.20
C VAL A 120 -9.95 -24.35 3.53
N PHE A 121 -8.93 -23.53 3.80
CA PHE A 121 -8.80 -22.17 3.29
C PHE A 121 -7.52 -22.02 2.47
N SER A 122 -7.56 -21.16 1.47
CA SER A 122 -6.44 -20.84 0.58
C SER A 122 -6.16 -19.34 0.57
N GLU A 123 -5.02 -18.98 0.00
CA GLU A 123 -4.72 -17.58 -0.30
C GLU A 123 -5.83 -17.01 -1.20
N PRO A 124 -6.22 -15.74 -1.00
CA PRO A 124 -7.16 -15.11 -1.90
C PRO A 124 -6.51 -15.02 -3.28
N VAL A 125 -7.18 -15.53 -4.31
CA VAL A 125 -6.81 -15.20 -5.69
C VAL A 125 -7.25 -13.76 -5.91
N VAL A 126 -6.41 -12.81 -5.50
CA VAL A 126 -6.48 -11.45 -6.02
C VAL A 126 -6.17 -11.64 -7.49
N ALA A 127 -7.18 -11.45 -8.35
CA ALA A 127 -6.88 -11.13 -9.73
C ALA A 127 -5.93 -9.94 -9.61
N LYS A 128 -4.64 -10.16 -9.88
CA LYS A 128 -3.75 -9.05 -10.15
C LYS A 128 -4.52 -8.31 -11.22
N ASP A 129 -4.99 -7.13 -10.90
CA ASP A 129 -5.18 -6.14 -11.93
C ASP A 129 -3.83 -6.17 -12.65
N GLU A 130 -3.79 -6.84 -13.80
CA GLU A 130 -2.96 -6.34 -14.87
C GLU A 130 -3.39 -4.89 -14.91
N VAL A 131 -2.56 -4.03 -14.34
CA VAL A 131 -2.47 -2.66 -14.80
C VAL A 131 -2.37 -2.87 -16.28
N VAL A 132 -3.49 -2.69 -16.98
CA VAL A 132 -3.50 -2.54 -18.42
C VAL A 132 -2.62 -1.33 -18.55
N ALA A 133 -1.33 -1.57 -18.76
CA ALA A 133 -0.43 -0.55 -19.21
C ALA A 133 -1.17 -0.03 -20.43
N ALA A 134 -1.76 1.16 -20.32
CA ALA A 134 -2.29 1.86 -21.46
C ALA A 134 -1.17 1.72 -22.49
N ALA A 135 -1.46 1.03 -23.60
CA ALA A 135 -0.41 0.62 -24.52
C ALA A 135 0.41 1.86 -24.84
N LEU A 136 1.64 1.90 -24.33
CA LEU A 136 2.46 3.10 -24.42
C LEU A 136 2.66 3.35 -25.92
N SER A 137 2.25 4.52 -26.39
CA SER A 137 2.25 4.86 -27.80
C SER A 137 3.66 5.01 -28.38
N GLY A 138 4.65 5.23 -27.51
CA GLY A 138 6.04 5.45 -27.87
C GLY A 138 6.76 4.21 -28.40
N ASP A 139 7.80 4.46 -29.19
CA ASP A 139 8.75 3.47 -29.72
C ASP A 139 9.93 3.33 -28.76
N ALA A 140 10.03 2.17 -28.10
CA ALA A 140 11.09 1.90 -27.13
C ALA A 140 12.52 1.94 -27.71
N LEU A 141 12.71 1.66 -29.00
CA LEU A 141 14.04 1.75 -29.62
C LEU A 141 14.44 3.21 -29.82
N ARG A 142 13.52 4.05 -30.30
CA ARG A 142 13.74 5.50 -30.36
C ARG A 142 13.90 6.09 -28.95
N GLY A 143 13.16 5.55 -27.98
CA GLY A 143 13.24 5.94 -26.57
C GLY A 143 14.60 5.65 -25.95
N GLN A 144 15.23 4.52 -26.30
CA GLN A 144 16.58 4.20 -25.87
C GLN A 144 17.59 5.21 -26.43
N ASP A 145 17.50 5.56 -27.72
CA ASP A 145 18.38 6.54 -28.35
C ASP A 145 18.21 7.94 -27.74
N ALA A 146 16.97 8.40 -27.61
CA ALA A 146 16.64 9.67 -26.97
C ALA A 146 17.13 9.71 -25.51
N SER A 147 16.93 8.63 -24.74
CA SER A 147 17.41 8.51 -23.36
C SER A 147 18.94 8.61 -23.28
N LEU A 148 19.65 7.91 -24.16
CA LEU A 148 21.11 7.93 -24.17
C LEU A 148 21.65 9.31 -24.54
N ARG A 149 21.08 9.92 -25.58
CA ARG A 149 21.46 11.25 -26.08
C ARG A 149 21.17 12.37 -25.06
N ALA A 150 19.98 12.35 -24.45
CA ALA A 150 19.48 13.41 -23.59
C ALA A 150 19.88 13.25 -22.12
N CYS A 151 19.83 12.02 -21.60
CA CYS A 151 19.98 11.74 -20.17
C CYS A 151 21.30 11.05 -19.84
N GLY A 152 21.91 10.35 -20.81
CA GLY A 152 23.05 9.45 -20.63
C GLY A 152 24.35 10.09 -20.13
N ARG A 153 24.48 11.41 -20.22
CA ARG A 153 25.60 12.17 -19.62
C ARG A 153 25.59 12.15 -18.09
N CYS A 154 24.41 12.01 -17.49
CA CYS A 154 24.22 12.02 -16.04
C CYS A 154 23.69 10.66 -15.56
N HIS A 155 22.63 10.17 -16.18
CA HIS A 155 21.97 8.94 -15.76
C HIS A 155 22.59 7.71 -16.44
N VAL A 156 22.72 6.62 -15.70
CA VAL A 156 22.80 5.28 -16.32
C VAL A 156 21.40 4.93 -16.83
N VAL A 157 21.22 4.89 -18.15
CA VAL A 157 19.94 4.66 -18.83
C VAL A 157 19.71 3.20 -19.21
N GLY A 158 20.75 2.37 -19.11
CA GLY A 158 20.70 0.94 -19.36
C GLY A 158 22.11 0.35 -19.45
N ASP A 159 22.22 -0.90 -19.90
CA ASP A 159 23.51 -1.58 -20.04
C ASP A 159 24.46 -0.87 -21.02
N ILE A 160 23.90 -0.19 -22.03
CA ILE A 160 24.64 0.56 -23.04
C ILE A 160 25.59 1.62 -22.46
N ASN A 161 25.24 2.20 -21.30
CA ASN A 161 26.05 3.22 -20.63
C ASN A 161 26.30 2.90 -19.15
N ARG A 162 26.30 1.60 -18.79
CA ARG A 162 26.35 1.10 -17.40
C ARG A 162 27.39 1.79 -16.51
N MET A 163 28.54 2.14 -17.07
CA MET A 163 29.70 2.73 -16.37
C MET A 163 29.95 4.21 -16.71
N ALA A 164 29.02 4.86 -17.42
CA ALA A 164 29.21 6.21 -17.95
C ALA A 164 28.29 7.28 -17.34
N GLY A 165 27.46 6.93 -16.35
CA GLY A 165 26.67 7.89 -15.57
C GLY A 165 27.48 8.52 -14.42
N ILE A 166 26.89 9.54 -13.78
CA ILE A 166 27.43 10.15 -12.57
C ILE A 166 26.81 9.48 -11.34
N GLY A 167 27.64 9.11 -10.36
CA GLY A 167 27.19 8.37 -9.17
C GLY A 167 26.22 9.16 -8.26
N SER A 168 26.04 10.46 -8.49
CA SER A 168 25.13 11.33 -7.75
C SER A 168 23.71 11.40 -8.33
N THR A 169 23.45 10.79 -9.49
CA THR A 169 22.11 10.73 -10.09
C THR A 169 21.62 9.29 -10.17
N PRO A 170 20.34 9.01 -9.85
CA PRO A 170 19.80 7.66 -9.89
C PRO A 170 19.82 7.10 -11.32
N SER A 171 20.11 5.81 -11.49
CA SER A 171 19.93 5.15 -12.80
C SER A 171 18.44 5.05 -13.15
N PHE A 172 18.13 4.79 -14.43
CA PHE A 172 16.76 4.54 -14.86
C PHE A 172 16.16 3.32 -14.16
N ALA A 173 16.95 2.26 -13.95
CA ALA A 173 16.53 1.11 -13.17
C ALA A 173 16.18 1.48 -11.71
N VAL A 174 16.93 2.40 -11.08
CA VAL A 174 16.59 2.92 -9.74
C VAL A 174 15.33 3.78 -9.78
N LEU A 175 15.15 4.63 -10.80
CA LEU A 175 13.91 5.40 -10.96
C LEU A 175 12.69 4.50 -11.15
N ARG A 176 12.87 3.33 -11.80
CA ARG A 176 11.82 2.32 -11.99
C ARG A 176 11.33 1.65 -10.71
N THR A 177 12.01 1.82 -9.58
CA THR A 177 11.52 1.31 -8.28
C THR A 177 10.47 2.21 -7.65
N MET A 178 10.26 3.43 -8.17
CA MET A 178 9.24 4.34 -7.66
C MET A 178 7.86 3.89 -8.13
N GLU A 179 6.86 3.89 -7.24
CA GLU A 179 5.48 3.50 -7.58
C GLU A 179 4.91 4.36 -8.72
N ASN A 180 5.18 5.67 -8.70
CA ASN A 180 4.75 6.61 -9.72
C ASN A 180 5.84 6.96 -10.74
N TRP A 181 6.72 6.01 -11.07
CA TRP A 181 7.78 6.24 -12.06
C TRP A 181 7.19 6.72 -13.40
N GLN A 182 6.09 6.11 -13.87
CA GLN A 182 5.52 6.40 -15.19
C GLN A 182 5.06 7.86 -15.28
N GLU A 183 4.22 8.29 -14.32
CA GLU A 183 3.77 9.68 -14.20
C GLU A 183 4.96 10.64 -14.19
N LYS A 184 6.02 10.34 -13.41
CA LYS A 184 7.20 11.21 -13.32
C LYS A 184 7.92 11.41 -14.66
N PHE A 185 7.96 10.38 -15.51
CA PHE A 185 8.53 10.49 -16.86
C PHE A 185 7.56 11.18 -17.83
N GLU A 186 6.26 10.87 -17.78
CA GLU A 186 5.25 11.47 -18.65
C GLU A 186 5.13 12.99 -18.45
N ILE A 187 5.08 13.44 -17.18
CA ILE A 187 4.99 14.87 -16.84
C ILE A 187 6.35 15.50 -16.52
N PHE A 188 7.42 14.97 -17.11
CA PHE A 188 8.79 15.43 -16.87
C PHE A 188 8.97 16.94 -17.05
N TYR A 189 8.31 17.52 -18.06
CA TYR A 189 8.32 18.95 -18.35
C TYR A 189 7.57 19.82 -17.33
N VAL A 190 6.67 19.22 -16.56
CA VAL A 190 5.96 19.86 -15.45
C VAL A 190 6.82 19.79 -14.18
N LEU A 191 7.38 18.62 -13.89
CA LEU A 191 8.22 18.42 -12.70
C LEU A 191 9.57 19.14 -12.79
N LYS A 192 10.08 19.37 -14.01
CA LYS A 192 11.31 20.11 -14.33
C LYS A 192 12.49 19.72 -13.43
N PRO A 193 12.84 18.42 -13.31
CA PRO A 193 13.86 17.96 -12.36
C PRO A 193 15.24 18.61 -12.59
N HIS A 194 15.52 19.04 -13.83
CA HIS A 194 16.69 19.84 -14.17
C HIS A 194 16.35 20.98 -15.14
N GLY A 195 15.37 21.82 -14.78
CA GLY A 195 14.88 22.93 -15.61
C GLY A 195 15.92 23.98 -16.02
N ALA A 196 17.05 24.09 -15.31
CA ALA A 196 18.11 25.04 -15.66
C ALA A 196 18.86 24.69 -16.96
N PHE A 197 18.70 23.47 -17.48
CA PHE A 197 19.38 23.02 -18.70
C PHE A 197 18.53 22.08 -19.56
N THR A 198 17.21 22.13 -19.42
CA THR A 198 16.28 21.31 -20.22
C THR A 198 15.44 22.20 -21.11
N ILE A 199 15.35 21.83 -22.38
CA ILE A 199 14.50 22.48 -23.37
C ILE A 199 13.57 21.42 -23.95
N ILE A 200 12.28 21.75 -23.99
CA ILE A 200 11.25 20.96 -24.65
C ILE A 200 10.56 21.92 -25.58
N PRO A 201 10.96 21.96 -26.87
CA PRO A 201 10.64 23.05 -27.79
C PRO A 201 9.15 23.42 -27.85
N GLU A 202 8.27 22.44 -27.62
CA GLU A 202 6.83 22.59 -27.69
C GLU A 202 6.21 23.26 -26.46
N VAL A 203 6.89 23.22 -25.29
CA VAL A 203 6.31 23.67 -24.00
C VAL A 203 7.26 24.46 -23.09
N ILE A 204 8.54 24.61 -23.45
CA ILE A 204 9.54 25.39 -22.71
C ILE A 204 10.18 26.38 -23.67
N GLU A 205 10.10 27.67 -23.34
CA GLU A 205 10.79 28.74 -24.06
C GLU A 205 12.31 28.56 -23.99
N GLU A 206 13.03 29.07 -25.00
CA GLU A 206 14.49 29.06 -25.00
C GLU A 206 15.06 29.88 -23.83
N PHE A 207 16.28 29.55 -23.41
CA PHE A 207 16.96 30.31 -22.36
C PHE A 207 17.20 31.76 -22.81
N ASP A 208 16.93 32.71 -21.91
CA ASP A 208 17.30 34.11 -22.08
C ASP A 208 18.81 34.23 -22.36
N GLU A 209 19.19 34.98 -23.39
CA GLU A 209 20.59 35.19 -23.78
C GLU A 209 21.45 35.76 -22.63
N THR A 210 20.83 36.50 -21.71
CA THR A 210 21.46 37.09 -20.52
C THR A 210 21.54 36.13 -19.34
N LEU A 211 20.82 35.01 -19.39
CA LEU A 211 20.81 33.94 -18.38
C LEU A 211 20.91 32.56 -19.07
N PRO A 212 22.03 32.28 -19.76
CA PRO A 212 22.18 31.04 -20.49
C PRO A 212 22.25 29.84 -19.55
N SER A 213 21.95 28.67 -20.09
CA SER A 213 22.09 27.41 -19.37
C SER A 213 23.51 27.22 -18.83
N PRO A 214 23.69 26.72 -17.59
CA PRO A 214 25.02 26.55 -17.00
C PRO A 214 25.83 25.42 -17.64
N ILE A 215 25.20 24.56 -18.45
CA ILE A 215 25.82 23.48 -19.21
C ILE A 215 25.17 23.38 -20.58
N ALA A 216 25.76 22.61 -21.50
CA ALA A 216 25.12 22.34 -22.79
C ALA A 216 23.70 21.76 -22.58
N PRO A 217 22.65 22.43 -23.07
CA PRO A 217 21.27 22.02 -22.82
C PRO A 217 20.96 20.62 -23.32
N VAL A 218 20.01 19.99 -22.64
CA VAL A 218 19.35 18.78 -23.06
C VAL A 218 18.07 19.18 -23.77
N THR A 219 17.91 18.76 -25.03
CA THR A 219 16.70 18.99 -25.82
C THR A 219 16.00 17.66 -26.08
N VAL A 220 14.72 17.60 -25.70
CA VAL A 220 13.83 16.45 -25.89
C VAL A 220 12.46 16.97 -26.32
N THR A 221 11.88 16.41 -27.36
CA THR A 221 10.51 16.72 -27.83
C THR A 221 9.44 15.97 -27.01
N LEU A 222 8.17 16.37 -27.12
CA LEU A 222 7.09 15.62 -26.45
C LEU A 222 6.98 14.18 -26.98
N ASP A 223 7.14 13.98 -28.29
CA ASP A 223 7.15 12.65 -28.90
C ASP A 223 8.32 11.78 -28.37
N GLU A 224 9.50 12.39 -28.19
CA GLU A 224 10.63 11.68 -27.59
C GLU A 224 10.39 11.37 -26.10
N ILE A 225 9.61 12.16 -25.37
CA ILE A 225 9.21 11.82 -24.00
C ILE A 225 8.33 10.57 -24.02
N GLU A 226 7.37 10.46 -24.93
CA GLU A 226 6.54 9.26 -25.07
C GLU A 226 7.41 8.02 -25.40
N ASP A 227 8.34 8.16 -26.36
CA ASP A 227 9.29 7.10 -26.71
C ASP A 227 10.16 6.71 -25.49
N ILE A 228 10.67 7.68 -24.72
CA ILE A 228 11.45 7.44 -23.49
C ILE A 228 10.61 6.71 -22.45
N VAL A 229 9.35 7.10 -22.23
CA VAL A 229 8.43 6.40 -21.31
C VAL A 229 8.26 4.95 -21.73
N ALA A 230 8.04 4.69 -23.03
CA ALA A 230 7.94 3.34 -23.58
C ALA A 230 9.22 2.51 -23.36
N TYR A 231 10.39 3.11 -23.57
CA TYR A 231 11.67 2.45 -23.27
C TYR A 231 11.83 2.12 -21.79
N VAL A 232 11.57 3.10 -20.91
CA VAL A 232 11.74 2.98 -19.46
C VAL A 232 10.77 1.95 -18.87
N ALA A 233 9.56 1.81 -19.43
CA ALA A 233 8.62 0.77 -19.04
C ALA A 233 9.19 -0.65 -19.17
N GLY A 234 10.00 -0.89 -20.21
CA GLY A 234 10.68 -2.16 -20.47
C GLY A 234 11.93 -2.40 -19.62
N ILE A 235 12.35 -1.45 -18.78
CA ILE A 235 13.49 -1.60 -17.88
C ILE A 235 13.03 -2.29 -16.58
N ASP A 236 13.74 -3.35 -16.20
CA ASP A 236 13.55 -3.99 -14.90
C ASP A 236 13.93 -3.02 -13.76
N PRO A 237 13.10 -2.88 -12.72
CA PRO A 237 13.46 -2.11 -11.54
C PRO A 237 14.73 -2.64 -10.88
N ALA A 238 15.57 -1.74 -10.37
CA ALA A 238 16.76 -2.14 -9.64
C ALA A 238 16.41 -2.88 -8.35
N ASP A 239 17.17 -3.93 -8.03
CA ASP A 239 17.14 -4.55 -6.70
C ASP A 239 17.90 -3.67 -5.71
N LEU A 240 17.17 -3.01 -4.82
CA LEU A 240 17.73 -2.14 -3.77
C LEU A 240 17.94 -2.89 -2.45
N GLY A 241 17.64 -4.19 -2.38
CA GLY A 241 17.66 -4.97 -1.16
C GLY A 241 16.48 -4.68 -0.22
N ALA A 242 16.53 -5.27 0.98
CA ALA A 242 15.47 -5.11 1.97
C ALA A 242 15.40 -3.67 2.52
N PRO A 243 14.19 -3.16 2.87
CA PRO A 243 14.04 -1.87 3.53
C PRO A 243 14.92 -1.77 4.78
N ILE A 244 15.48 -0.59 5.02
CA ILE A 244 16.29 -0.33 6.22
C ILE A 244 15.37 -0.43 7.45
N ALA A 245 15.56 -1.47 8.25
CA ALA A 245 14.86 -1.62 9.52
C ALA A 245 15.50 -0.68 10.56
N HIS A 246 14.75 0.32 11.02
CA HIS A 246 15.13 1.10 12.19
C HIS A 246 14.95 0.23 13.44
N GLN A 247 16.02 0.07 14.23
CA GLN A 247 15.98 -0.53 15.57
C GLN A 247 15.56 0.51 16.60
#